data_AF-A0A969MPS3-F1
#
_entry.id   AF-A0A969MPS3-F1
#
_cell.length_a   1.000
_cell.length_b   1.000
_cell.length_c   1.000
_cell.angle_alpha   90.00
_cell.angle_beta   90.00
_cell.angle_gamma   90.00
#
_symmetry.space_group_name_H-M   'P 1'
#
loop_
_entity.id
_entity.type
_entity.pdbx_description
1 polymer ?
#
loop_
_entity_poly.entity_id
_entity_poly.type
_entity_poly.pdbx_seq_one_letter_code
_entity_poly.pdbx_strand_id
1 'polypeptide(L)'
;MNLKCQIRYKILESNLIFNYIGPAMGYHRNPRRESLINKRIEEQNARDNFYNKLEASILCEGIRNPIIVNAGWISSDVFNELPDEVQVKGLHNLIICFQIGGSRLHIAQKHNIPMPCIIRDFVHRFDDCPLIDSEDKVRKLYTDQPNKVLCDGKQVNIAWSGANF
;
A
#
# COMPACT_ATOMS: atom_id res chain seq x y z
N MET A 1 1.37 -6.68 -24.59
CA MET A 1 1.85 -7.84 -23.80
C MET A 1 0.77 -8.15 -22.78
N ASN A 2 0.15 -9.34 -22.80
CA ASN A 2 -0.82 -9.73 -21.77
C ASN A 2 -0.02 -10.07 -20.49
N LEU A 3 0.20 -9.07 -19.64
CA LEU A 3 0.84 -9.29 -18.35
C LEU A 3 -0.04 -10.21 -17.51
N LYS A 4 0.46 -11.40 -17.18
CA LYS A 4 -0.22 -12.30 -16.26
C LYS A 4 0.03 -11.77 -14.85
N CYS A 5 -1.05 -11.36 -14.19
CA CYS A 5 -1.05 -10.98 -12.79
C CYS A 5 -1.60 -12.14 -11.97
N GLN A 6 -1.00 -12.40 -10.82
CA GLN A 6 -1.56 -13.26 -9.78
C GLN A 6 -1.73 -12.45 -8.49
N ILE A 7 -2.83 -12.68 -7.78
CA ILE A 7 -3.06 -12.02 -6.50
C ILE A 7 -2.54 -12.93 -5.37
N ARG A 8 -1.62 -12.42 -4.55
CA ARG A 8 -0.96 -13.17 -3.47
C ARG A 8 -1.15 -12.48 -2.13
N TYR A 9 -0.99 -13.22 -1.04
CA TYR A 9 -0.89 -12.65 0.31
C TYR A 9 0.49 -12.84 0.90
N LYS A 10 1.08 -11.78 1.47
CA LYS A 10 2.30 -11.88 2.27
C LYS A 10 2.38 -10.75 3.29
N ILE A 11 2.99 -11.01 4.44
CA ILE A 11 3.43 -9.95 5.35
C ILE A 11 4.84 -9.56 4.91
N LEU A 12 5.03 -8.28 4.57
CA LEU A 12 6.29 -7.74 4.06
C LEU A 12 6.90 -6.76 5.06
N GLU A 13 8.23 -6.65 5.09
CA GLU A 13 8.87 -5.51 5.74
C GLU A 13 8.41 -4.21 5.09
N SER A 14 7.89 -3.27 5.89
CA SER A 14 7.23 -2.06 5.38
C SER A 14 8.18 -1.16 4.58
N ASN A 15 9.47 -1.19 4.89
CA ASN A 15 10.51 -0.42 4.18
C ASN A 15 10.86 -0.99 2.79
N LEU A 16 10.39 -2.21 2.45
CA LEU A 16 10.53 -2.76 1.10
C LEU A 16 9.48 -2.22 0.13
N ILE A 17 8.45 -1.53 0.64
CA ILE A 17 7.30 -1.07 -0.14
C ILE A 17 7.44 0.43 -0.40
N PHE A 18 7.48 0.84 -1.66
CA PHE A 18 7.41 2.25 -1.99
C PHE A 18 6.00 2.81 -1.74
N ASN A 19 5.90 3.83 -0.89
CA ASN A 19 4.63 4.45 -0.54
C ASN A 19 4.32 5.63 -1.46
N TYR A 20 3.55 5.37 -2.53
CA TYR A 20 3.21 6.38 -3.53
C TYR A 20 2.04 7.28 -3.09
N ILE A 21 1.00 6.69 -2.51
CA ILE A 21 -0.25 7.40 -2.16
C ILE A 21 -0.33 7.88 -0.70
N GLY A 22 0.73 7.74 0.08
CA GLY A 22 0.78 8.20 1.48
C GLY A 22 0.77 9.74 1.60
N PRO A 23 1.19 10.30 2.75
CA PRO A 23 1.29 11.75 2.92
C PRO A 23 2.24 12.42 1.90
N ALA A 24 3.07 11.62 1.22
CA ALA A 24 4.02 12.03 0.19
C ALA A 24 3.43 12.17 -1.22
N MET A 25 2.14 11.87 -1.43
CA MET A 25 1.54 11.84 -2.77
C MET A 25 1.77 13.16 -3.52
N GLY A 26 2.45 13.09 -4.67
CA GLY A 26 2.78 14.24 -5.51
C GLY A 26 4.12 14.92 -5.18
N TYR A 27 4.89 14.42 -4.21
CA TYR A 27 6.17 15.02 -3.77
C TYR A 27 7.36 14.09 -3.98
N HIS A 28 7.23 13.05 -4.80
CA HIS A 28 8.22 11.97 -4.92
C HIS A 28 9.60 12.47 -5.34
N ARG A 29 9.68 13.42 -6.28
CA ARG A 29 10.93 14.05 -6.74
C ARG A 29 11.24 15.39 -6.07
N ASN A 30 10.45 15.80 -5.07
CA ASN A 30 10.63 17.10 -4.45
C ASN A 30 11.76 17.04 -3.39
N PRO A 31 12.79 17.91 -3.46
CA PRO A 31 13.86 17.90 -2.46
C PRO A 31 13.37 18.27 -1.04
N ARG A 32 12.18 18.90 -0.93
CA ARG A 32 11.50 19.21 0.34
C ARG A 32 10.44 18.17 0.72
N ARG A 33 10.51 16.96 0.17
CA ARG A 33 9.52 15.89 0.38
C ARG A 33 9.20 15.68 1.86
N GLU A 34 10.23 15.60 2.71
CA GLU A 34 10.02 15.39 4.16
C GLU A 34 9.25 16.54 4.82
N SER A 35 9.60 17.79 4.52
CA SER A 35 8.89 18.94 5.11
C SER A 35 7.44 19.02 4.64
N LEU A 36 7.17 18.66 3.38
CA LEU A 36 5.82 18.65 2.81
C LEU A 36 4.97 17.53 3.40
N ILE A 37 5.56 16.36 3.64
CA ILE A 37 4.92 15.25 4.36
C ILE A 37 4.51 15.71 5.77
N ASN A 38 5.46 16.29 6.53
CA ASN A 38 5.20 16.72 7.90
C ASN A 38 4.10 17.79 7.95
N LYS A 39 4.17 18.79 7.07
CA LYS A 39 3.13 19.81 6.94
C LYS A 39 1.75 19.20 6.67
N ARG A 40 1.66 18.23 5.76
CA ARG A 40 0.38 17.56 5.45
C ARG A 40 -0.16 16.76 6.64
N ILE A 41 0.72 16.10 7.39
CA ILE A 41 0.36 15.36 8.60
C ILE A 41 -0.17 16.32 9.67
N GLU A 42 0.54 17.43 9.90
CA GLU A 42 0.12 18.49 10.83
C GLU A 42 -1.24 19.07 10.45
N GLU A 43 -1.44 19.44 9.17
CA GLU A 43 -2.70 19.97 8.67
C GLU A 43 -3.86 18.99 8.83
N GLN A 44 -3.65 17.70 8.57
CA GLN A 44 -4.69 16.70 8.77
C GLN A 44 -4.97 16.50 10.26
N ASN A 45 -3.93 16.37 11.09
CA ASN A 45 -4.09 16.22 12.53
C ASN A 45 -4.79 17.42 13.18
N ALA A 46 -4.56 18.63 12.69
CA ALA A 46 -5.25 19.82 13.16
C ALA A 46 -6.77 19.78 12.85
N ARG A 47 -7.19 19.08 11.80
CA ARG A 47 -8.61 18.97 11.40
C ARG A 47 -9.36 17.91 12.20
N ASP A 48 -8.79 16.71 12.32
CA ASP A 48 -9.50 15.54 12.84
C ASP A 48 -8.65 14.60 13.72
N ASN A 49 -7.38 14.97 13.95
CA ASN A 49 -6.37 14.17 14.66
C ASN A 49 -6.10 12.81 13.97
N PHE A 50 -6.32 12.70 12.65
CA PHE A 50 -6.32 11.44 11.92
C PHE A 50 -5.04 10.62 12.06
N TYR A 51 -3.86 11.18 11.75
CA TYR A 51 -2.61 10.42 11.81
C TYR A 51 -2.24 10.02 13.23
N ASN A 52 -2.50 10.88 14.22
CA ASN A 52 -2.25 10.56 15.63
C ASN A 52 -3.16 9.42 16.11
N LYS A 53 -4.46 9.44 15.77
CA LYS A 53 -5.40 8.36 16.09
C LYS A 53 -4.99 7.05 15.39
N LEU A 54 -4.64 7.14 14.10
CA LEU A 54 -4.20 5.99 13.31
C LEU A 54 -2.91 5.39 13.89
N GLU A 55 -1.93 6.23 14.25
CA GLU A 55 -0.68 5.82 14.86
C GLU A 55 -0.90 5.13 16.21
N ALA A 56 -1.71 5.74 17.09
CA ALA A 56 -2.05 5.15 18.37
C ALA A 56 -2.75 3.78 18.22
N SER A 57 -3.70 3.67 17.29
CA SER A 57 -4.39 2.40 17.00
C SER A 57 -3.43 1.33 16.50
N ILE A 58 -2.54 1.66 15.56
CA ILE A 58 -1.55 0.69 15.03
C ILE A 58 -0.57 0.24 16.12
N LEU A 59 -0.12 1.15 16.98
CA LEU A 59 0.80 0.80 18.07
C LEU A 59 0.13 -0.03 19.17
N CYS A 60 -1.17 0.15 19.38
CA CYS A 60 -1.94 -0.59 20.39
C CYS A 60 -2.41 -1.97 19.89
N GLU A 61 -2.99 -2.01 18.69
CA GLU A 61 -3.74 -3.16 18.16
C GLU A 61 -3.02 -3.87 17.00
N GLY A 62 -1.97 -3.25 16.44
CA GLY A 62 -1.33 -3.70 15.22
C GLY A 62 -2.08 -3.32 13.94
N ILE A 63 -1.60 -3.82 12.81
CA ILE A 63 -2.26 -3.59 11.51
C ILE A 63 -3.43 -4.56 11.36
N ARG A 64 -4.66 -4.03 11.46
CA ARG A 64 -5.91 -4.81 11.36
C ARG A 64 -6.25 -5.26 9.94
N ASN A 65 -5.83 -4.51 8.92
CA ASN A 65 -6.24 -4.75 7.54
C ASN A 65 -5.05 -4.63 6.58
N PRO A 66 -4.97 -5.48 5.54
CA PRO A 66 -3.91 -5.39 4.56
C PRO A 66 -4.00 -4.13 3.72
N ILE A 67 -2.88 -3.78 3.09
CA ILE A 67 -2.82 -2.82 1.98
C ILE A 67 -2.76 -3.57 0.64
N ILE A 68 -3.01 -2.85 -0.46
CA ILE A 68 -2.84 -3.41 -1.81
C ILE A 68 -1.59 -2.83 -2.43
N VAL A 69 -0.72 -3.70 -2.93
CA VAL A 69 0.53 -3.32 -3.59
C VAL A 69 0.64 -3.98 -4.95
N ASN A 70 1.35 -3.35 -5.88
CA ASN A 70 1.82 -4.01 -7.09
C ASN A 70 3.27 -4.43 -6.91
N ALA A 71 3.61 -5.62 -7.38
CA ALA A 71 4.99 -6.04 -7.59
C ALA A 71 5.26 -6.11 -9.09
N GLY A 72 6.27 -5.39 -9.56
CA GLY A 72 6.73 -5.52 -10.94
C GLY A 72 6.00 -4.71 -12.00
N TRP A 73 4.94 -3.96 -11.66
CA TRP A 73 4.15 -3.21 -12.64
C TRP A 73 3.53 -1.91 -12.11
N ILE A 74 3.69 -0.85 -12.90
CA ILE A 74 2.97 0.43 -12.85
C ILE A 74 2.99 1.04 -14.25
N SER A 75 2.21 2.11 -14.50
CA SER A 75 2.30 2.85 -15.76
C SER A 75 3.64 3.59 -15.86
N SER A 76 4.08 3.85 -17.09
CA SER A 76 5.31 4.60 -17.35
C SER A 76 5.29 6.00 -16.74
N ASP A 77 4.14 6.67 -16.74
CA ASP A 77 3.99 8.01 -16.14
C ASP A 77 4.27 7.97 -14.64
N VAL A 78 3.65 7.02 -13.92
CA VAL A 78 3.88 6.83 -12.49
C VAL A 78 5.34 6.45 -12.23
N PHE A 79 5.94 5.60 -13.08
CA PHE A 79 7.34 5.19 -12.93
C PHE A 79 8.30 6.38 -13.09
N ASN A 80 8.05 7.25 -14.06
CA ASN A 80 8.84 8.44 -14.33
C ASN A 80 8.71 9.50 -13.22
N GLU A 81 7.65 9.46 -12.42
CA GLU A 81 7.48 10.33 -11.24
C GLU A 81 8.26 9.83 -10.01
N LEU A 82 8.75 8.58 -10.01
CA LEU A 82 9.47 8.02 -8.88
C LEU A 82 10.84 8.69 -8.69
N PRO A 83 11.40 8.66 -7.47
CA PRO A 83 12.78 9.07 -7.25
C PRO A 83 13.76 8.20 -8.06
N ASP A 84 14.89 8.78 -8.47
CA ASP A 84 15.86 8.10 -9.33
C ASP A 84 16.43 6.84 -8.64
N GLU A 85 16.63 6.87 -7.33
CA GLU A 85 17.08 5.71 -6.54
C GLU A 85 16.10 4.52 -6.56
N VAL A 86 14.83 4.79 -6.84
CA VAL A 86 13.80 3.76 -7.01
C VAL A 86 13.80 3.27 -8.46
N GLN A 87 13.93 4.19 -9.42
CA GLN A 87 13.96 3.84 -10.85
C GLN A 87 15.17 2.96 -11.20
N VAL A 88 16.35 3.25 -10.61
CA VAL A 88 17.59 2.47 -10.82
C VAL A 88 17.43 1.00 -10.42
N LYS A 89 16.60 0.69 -9.42
CA LYS A 89 16.31 -0.70 -9.03
C LYS A 89 15.52 -1.46 -10.10
N GLY A 90 14.85 -0.73 -11.00
CA GLY A 90 14.05 -1.26 -12.10
C GLY A 90 12.66 -1.72 -11.66
N LEU A 91 11.73 -1.72 -12.62
CA LEU A 91 10.33 -2.12 -12.41
C LEU A 91 10.21 -3.51 -11.80
N HIS A 92 11.02 -4.47 -12.25
CA HIS A 92 10.99 -5.83 -11.75
C HIS A 92 11.14 -5.86 -10.22
N ASN A 93 12.00 -5.03 -9.64
CA ASN A 93 12.29 -5.01 -8.20
C ASN A 93 11.33 -4.18 -7.37
N LEU A 94 10.49 -3.37 -7.99
CA LEU A 94 9.58 -2.46 -7.31
C LEU A 94 8.39 -3.19 -6.68
N ILE A 95 8.14 -2.91 -5.40
CA ILE A 95 6.87 -3.16 -4.71
C ILE A 95 6.31 -1.79 -4.34
N ILE A 96 5.09 -1.48 -4.76
CA ILE A 96 4.54 -0.12 -4.63
C ILE A 96 3.09 -0.13 -4.15
N CYS A 97 2.82 0.66 -3.12
CA CYS A 97 1.48 0.99 -2.66
C CYS A 97 0.99 2.24 -3.39
N PHE A 98 0.11 2.05 -4.37
CA PHE A 98 -0.35 3.12 -5.27
C PHE A 98 -1.88 3.29 -5.31
N GLN A 99 -2.64 2.50 -4.53
CA GLN A 99 -4.11 2.51 -4.58
C GLN A 99 -4.79 2.72 -3.21
N ILE A 100 -4.49 1.91 -2.20
CA ILE A 100 -5.12 2.04 -0.88
C ILE A 100 -4.14 1.70 0.25
N GLY A 101 -4.24 2.43 1.35
CA GLY A 101 -3.51 2.14 2.59
C GLY A 101 -2.20 2.91 2.77
N GLY A 102 -1.95 3.94 1.96
CA GLY A 102 -0.73 4.77 2.06
C GLY A 102 -0.48 5.36 3.44
N SER A 103 -1.52 5.82 4.15
CA SER A 103 -1.39 6.34 5.52
C SER A 103 -0.99 5.25 6.52
N ARG A 104 -1.57 4.04 6.44
CA ARG A 104 -1.19 2.89 7.27
C ARG A 104 0.26 2.48 7.00
N LEU A 105 0.64 2.43 5.72
CA LEU A 105 2.01 2.12 5.33
C LEU A 105 3.00 3.16 5.85
N HIS A 106 2.64 4.45 5.84
CA HIS A 106 3.51 5.50 6.38
C HIS A 106 3.81 5.30 7.86
N ILE A 107 2.79 5.03 8.69
CA ILE A 107 2.99 4.74 10.11
C ILE A 107 3.82 3.47 10.30
N ALA A 108 3.54 2.42 9.54
CA ALA A 108 4.30 1.18 9.65
C ALA A 108 5.78 1.37 9.30
N GLN A 109 6.10 2.18 8.29
CA GLN A 109 7.47 2.53 7.93
C GLN A 109 8.17 3.34 9.04
N LYS A 110 7.47 4.32 9.63
CA LYS A 110 7.98 5.12 10.76
C LYS A 110 8.43 4.26 11.93
N HIS A 111 7.73 3.15 12.18
CA HIS A 111 7.96 2.25 13.33
C HIS A 111 8.60 0.91 12.97
N ASN A 112 9.01 0.69 11.72
CA ASN A 112 9.52 -0.61 11.23
C ASN A 112 8.58 -1.79 11.53
N ILE A 113 7.27 -1.56 11.43
CA ILE A 113 6.25 -2.58 11.63
C ILE A 113 6.04 -3.34 10.30
N PRO A 114 6.04 -4.68 10.29
CA PRO A 114 5.70 -5.46 9.09
C PRO A 114 4.27 -5.20 8.61
N MET A 115 4.07 -5.22 7.30
CA MET A 115 2.83 -4.83 6.65
C MET A 115 2.14 -6.03 5.98
N PRO A 116 0.94 -6.44 6.42
CA PRO A 116 0.12 -7.40 5.69
C PRO A 116 -0.28 -6.80 4.32
N CYS A 117 -0.03 -7.56 3.25
CA CYS A 117 -0.19 -7.09 1.88
C CYS A 117 -0.98 -8.08 1.04
N ILE A 118 -1.95 -7.55 0.29
CA ILE A 118 -2.49 -8.19 -0.91
C ILE A 118 -1.65 -7.68 -2.09
N ILE A 119 -0.91 -8.59 -2.71
CA ILE A 119 0.09 -8.30 -3.74
C ILE A 119 -0.50 -8.65 -5.10
N ARG A 120 -0.52 -7.68 -6.02
CA ARG A 120 -0.70 -7.93 -7.45
C ARG A 120 0.68 -8.25 -8.03
N ASP A 121 0.98 -9.53 -8.19
CA ASP A 121 2.28 -10.02 -8.62
C ASP A 121 2.31 -10.19 -10.14
N PHE A 122 2.99 -9.26 -10.82
CA PHE A 122 3.16 -9.27 -12.28
C PHE A 122 4.49 -9.90 -12.71
N VAL A 123 5.36 -10.25 -11.75
CA VAL A 123 6.73 -10.74 -11.98
C VAL A 123 6.99 -12.10 -11.34
N HIS A 124 5.95 -12.74 -10.78
CA HIS A 124 6.03 -14.08 -10.18
C HIS A 124 7.11 -14.18 -9.08
N ARG A 125 7.29 -13.10 -8.32
CA ARG A 125 8.24 -13.07 -7.19
C ARG A 125 7.72 -13.85 -5.97
N PHE A 126 6.41 -14.00 -5.86
CA PHE A 126 5.73 -14.51 -4.68
C PHE A 126 4.98 -15.82 -4.99
N ASP A 127 5.55 -16.67 -5.84
CA ASP A 127 4.92 -17.92 -6.26
C ASP A 127 4.73 -18.93 -5.13
N ASP A 128 5.58 -18.85 -4.09
CA ASP A 128 5.53 -19.61 -2.85
C ASP A 128 4.42 -19.14 -1.88
N CYS A 129 3.81 -17.98 -2.14
CA CYS A 129 2.83 -17.37 -1.27
C CYS A 129 1.40 -17.80 -1.59
N PRO A 130 0.47 -17.77 -0.61
CA PRO A 130 -0.93 -18.14 -0.85
C PRO A 130 -1.57 -17.37 -2.01
N LEU A 131 -2.22 -18.10 -2.93
CA LEU A 131 -2.98 -17.54 -4.04
C LEU A 131 -4.37 -17.09 -3.57
N ILE A 132 -4.72 -15.87 -3.93
CA ILE A 132 -6.04 -15.26 -3.74
C ILE A 132 -6.75 -15.24 -5.10
N ASP A 133 -7.73 -16.11 -5.28
CA ASP A 133 -8.48 -16.30 -6.53
C ASP A 133 -9.99 -16.04 -6.37
N SER A 134 -10.42 -15.59 -5.19
CA SER A 134 -11.82 -15.32 -4.89
C SER A 134 -12.00 -14.20 -3.88
N GLU A 135 -13.18 -13.57 -3.92
CA GLU A 135 -13.57 -12.55 -2.95
C GLU A 135 -13.60 -13.08 -1.51
N ASP A 136 -14.02 -14.32 -1.30
CA ASP A 136 -14.06 -14.94 0.02
C ASP A 136 -12.67 -15.04 0.65
N LYS A 137 -11.65 -15.38 -0.15
CA LYS A 137 -10.27 -15.39 0.32
C LYS A 137 -9.80 -13.99 0.68
N VAL A 138 -10.15 -12.98 -0.11
CA VAL A 138 -9.84 -11.58 0.21
C VAL A 138 -10.50 -11.17 1.53
N ARG A 139 -11.79 -11.42 1.70
CA ARG A 139 -12.55 -11.03 2.90
C ARG A 139 -11.97 -11.62 4.18
N LYS A 140 -11.48 -12.86 4.14
CA LYS A 140 -10.82 -13.52 5.29
C LYS A 140 -9.52 -12.84 5.75
N LEU A 141 -8.93 -11.97 4.92
CA LEU A 141 -7.71 -11.24 5.26
C LEU A 141 -8.00 -9.91 5.97
N TYR A 142 -9.25 -9.46 6.01
CA TYR A 142 -9.64 -8.20 6.63
C TYR A 142 -10.27 -8.45 8.00
N THR A 143 -9.74 -7.83 9.05
CA THR A 143 -10.41 -7.76 10.34
C THR A 143 -11.67 -6.90 10.24
N ASP A 144 -11.56 -5.73 9.59
CA ASP A 144 -12.69 -4.83 9.36
C ASP A 144 -13.19 -5.08 7.94
N GLN A 145 -14.42 -5.59 7.80
CA GLN A 145 -14.88 -6.07 6.49
C GLN A 145 -15.13 -4.92 5.51
N PRO A 146 -14.55 -4.95 4.30
CA PRO A 146 -14.87 -3.97 3.26
C PRO A 146 -16.28 -4.18 2.70
N ASN A 147 -16.92 -3.09 2.31
CA ASN A 147 -18.30 -3.12 1.82
C ASN A 147 -18.39 -3.77 0.44
N LYS A 148 -17.41 -3.49 -0.42
CA LYS A 148 -17.29 -4.16 -1.72
C LYS A 148 -15.90 -4.75 -1.88
N VAL A 149 -15.89 -6.00 -2.34
CA VAL A 149 -14.71 -6.72 -2.80
C VAL A 149 -15.03 -7.17 -4.21
N LEU A 150 -14.08 -6.99 -5.13
CA LEU A 150 -14.11 -7.59 -6.45
C LEU A 150 -12.77 -8.28 -6.64
N CYS A 151 -12.79 -9.59 -6.89
CA CYS A 151 -11.59 -10.36 -7.16
C CYS A 151 -11.87 -11.47 -8.17
N ASP A 152 -11.11 -11.49 -9.27
CA ASP A 152 -11.22 -12.47 -10.36
C ASP A 152 -9.92 -13.30 -10.53
N GLY A 153 -9.04 -13.29 -9.52
CA GLY A 153 -7.72 -13.91 -9.55
C GLY A 153 -6.65 -13.16 -10.36
N LYS A 154 -7.02 -12.11 -11.10
CA LYS A 154 -6.10 -11.24 -11.85
C LYS A 154 -6.10 -9.81 -11.32
N GLN A 155 -7.20 -9.40 -10.71
CA GLN A 155 -7.42 -8.10 -10.13
C GLN A 155 -8.05 -8.24 -8.76
N VAL A 156 -7.87 -7.19 -7.95
CA VAL A 156 -8.50 -7.08 -6.64
C VAL A 156 -8.86 -5.62 -6.41
N ASN A 157 -10.14 -5.30 -6.26
CA ASN A 157 -10.60 -3.96 -5.97
C ASN A 157 -11.44 -3.97 -4.69
N ILE A 158 -11.18 -2.98 -3.83
CA ILE A 158 -11.81 -2.87 -2.52
C ILE A 158 -12.41 -1.48 -2.40
N ALA A 159 -13.66 -1.40 -1.98
CA ALA A 159 -14.31 -0.13 -1.67
C ALA A 159 -14.91 -0.16 -0.27
N TRP A 160 -14.75 0.98 0.42
CA TRP A 160 -15.35 1.27 1.70
C TRP A 160 -16.40 2.36 1.47
N SER A 161 -17.58 2.22 2.07
CA SER A 161 -18.58 3.28 2.12
C SER A 161 -18.57 3.88 3.52
N GLY A 162 -18.22 5.15 3.63
CA GLY A 162 -18.11 5.86 4.90
C GLY A 162 -16.69 5.79 5.50
N ALA A 163 -16.21 6.93 5.99
CA ALA A 163 -14.95 7.05 6.70
C ALA A 163 -15.13 6.51 8.14
N ASN A 164 -15.03 5.20 8.30
CA ASN A 164 -14.89 4.61 9.62
C ASN A 164 -13.39 4.34 9.83
N PHE A 165 -12.76 5.26 10.54
CA PHE A 165 -11.45 5.09 11.16
C PHE A 165 -11.61 4.39 12.50
#